data_AF-A0A8C7WUI2-F1
#
_entry.id   AF-A0A8C7WUI2-F1
#
_cell.length_a   1.000
_cell.length_b   1.000
_cell.length_c   1.000
_cell.angle_alpha   90.00
_cell.angle_beta   90.00
_cell.angle_gamma   90.00
#
_symmetry.space_group_name_H-M   'P 1'
#
loop_
_entity.id
_entity.type
_entity.pdbx_description
1 polymer ?
#
loop_
_entity_poly.entity_id
_entity_poly.type
_entity_poly.pdbx_seq_one_letter_code
_entity_poly.pdbx_strand_id
1 'polypeptide(L)'
;MASLNTVSSANTKFSLDLFKQLSNEDKTANVFYSPFSISSALAMVMLGARGTTASQMTKVSRTAPPPLFFASISSHFGFQTPW
;
A
#
# COMPACT_ATOMS: atom_id res chain seq x y z
N MET A 1 10.39 -7.57 -13.87
CA MET A 1 10.36 -6.17 -13.39
C MET A 1 8.91 -5.76 -13.19
N ALA A 2 8.47 -5.48 -11.96
CA ALA A 2 7.21 -4.76 -11.76
C ALA A 2 7.43 -3.33 -12.30
N SER A 3 6.66 -2.92 -13.29
CA SER A 3 6.77 -1.57 -13.85
C SER A 3 6.29 -0.55 -12.79
N LEU A 4 6.89 0.64 -12.75
CA LEU A 4 6.39 1.76 -11.94
C LEU A 4 4.89 2.03 -12.19
N ASN A 5 4.44 1.77 -13.42
CA ASN A 5 3.03 1.87 -13.81
C ASN A 5 2.15 0.88 -13.04
N THR A 6 2.67 -0.30 -12.70
CA THR A 6 1.97 -1.33 -11.92
C THR A 6 1.80 -0.90 -10.46
N VAL A 7 2.85 -0.32 -9.84
CA VAL A 7 2.80 0.16 -8.44
C VAL A 7 1.88 1.37 -8.32
N SER A 8 1.98 2.34 -9.24
CA SER A 8 1.08 3.49 -9.29
C SER A 8 -0.38 3.09 -9.48
N SER A 9 -0.65 2.12 -10.38
CA SER A 9 -2.00 1.59 -10.60
C SER A 9 -2.55 0.86 -9.36
N ALA A 10 -1.71 0.11 -8.66
CA ALA A 10 -2.10 -0.56 -7.41
C ALA A 10 -2.44 0.46 -6.31
N ASN A 11 -1.61 1.48 -6.14
CA ASN A 11 -1.82 2.52 -5.13
C ASN A 11 -3.06 3.38 -5.45
N THR A 12 -3.31 3.69 -6.72
CA THR A 12 -4.53 4.38 -7.16
C THR A 12 -5.77 3.54 -6.84
N LYS A 13 -5.74 2.24 -7.17
CA LYS A 13 -6.84 1.31 -6.87
C LYS A 13 -7.12 1.23 -5.37
N PHE A 14 -6.08 1.05 -4.56
CA PHE A 14 -6.17 1.04 -3.09
C PHE A 14 -6.75 2.35 -2.55
N SER A 15 -6.28 3.50 -3.03
CA SER A 15 -6.80 4.81 -2.64
C SER A 15 -8.29 4.94 -2.94
N LEU A 16 -8.75 4.53 -4.13
CA LEU A 16 -10.17 4.62 -4.48
C LEU A 16 -11.05 3.73 -3.60
N ASP A 17 -10.60 2.52 -3.23
CA ASP A 17 -11.38 1.68 -2.29
C ASP A 17 -11.38 2.27 -0.88
N LEU A 18 -10.24 2.78 -0.41
CA LEU A 18 -10.11 3.37 0.91
C LEU A 18 -10.96 4.63 1.02
N PHE A 19 -10.94 5.51 0.00
CA PHE A 19 -11.80 6.69 -0.06
C PHE A 19 -13.27 6.30 0.03
N LYS A 20 -13.72 5.30 -0.73
CA LYS A 20 -15.11 4.82 -0.67
C LYS A 20 -15.47 4.33 0.73
N GLN A 21 -14.59 3.58 1.39
CA GLN A 21 -14.81 3.15 2.77
C GLN A 21 -14.91 4.33 3.73
N LEU A 22 -13.95 5.26 3.70
CA LEU A 22 -13.93 6.43 4.60
C LEU A 22 -15.13 7.35 4.36
N SER A 23 -15.54 7.57 3.10
CA SER A 23 -16.71 8.39 2.76
C SER A 23 -18.05 7.72 3.07
N ASN A 24 -18.07 6.40 3.32
CA ASN A 24 -19.29 5.72 3.74
C ASN A 24 -19.56 5.89 5.25
N GLU A 25 -18.55 6.17 6.06
CA GLU A 25 -18.70 6.43 7.50
C GLU A 25 -19.48 7.72 7.75
N ASP A 26 -19.11 8.81 7.05
CA ASP A 26 -19.85 10.08 7.06
C ASP A 26 -19.80 10.73 5.68
N LYS A 27 -20.97 10.85 5.05
CA LYS A 27 -21.12 11.40 3.69
C LYS A 27 -20.94 12.92 3.61
N THR A 28 -20.89 13.60 4.75
CA THR A 28 -20.83 15.06 4.85
C THR A 28 -19.47 15.56 5.36
N ALA A 29 -18.67 14.67 5.93
CA ALA A 29 -17.34 14.99 6.43
C ALA A 29 -16.30 15.08 5.30
N ASN A 30 -15.30 15.94 5.49
CA ASN A 30 -14.15 16.02 4.61
C ASN A 30 -13.26 14.78 4.80
N VAL A 31 -12.81 14.19 3.69
CA VAL A 31 -11.85 13.06 3.70
C VAL A 31 -10.55 13.53 3.06
N PHE A 32 -9.47 13.54 3.85
CA PHE A 32 -8.13 13.93 3.41
C PHE A 32 -7.08 12.97 3.97
N TYR A 33 -6.28 12.34 3.10
CA TYR A 33 -5.26 11.38 3.50
C TYR A 33 -4.20 11.21 2.41
N SER A 34 -3.07 10.60 2.76
CA SER A 34 -2.00 10.23 1.82
C SER A 34 -2.04 8.72 1.53
N PRO A 35 -2.56 8.27 0.36
CA PRO A 35 -2.67 6.84 0.04
C PRO A 35 -1.30 6.15 0.01
N PHE A 36 -0.29 6.84 -0.52
CA PHE A 36 1.06 6.30 -0.65
C PHE A 36 1.71 6.08 0.72
N SER A 37 1.52 7.00 1.67
CA SER A 37 2.03 6.84 3.04
C SER A 37 1.42 5.63 3.74
N ILE A 38 0.10 5.42 3.59
CA ILE A 38 -0.59 4.28 4.19
C ILE A 38 -0.12 2.96 3.55
N SER A 39 -0.03 2.93 2.21
CA SER A 39 0.47 1.74 1.50
C SER A 39 1.91 1.39 1.91
N SER A 40 2.77 2.40 2.12
CA SER A 40 4.15 2.23 2.62
C SER A 40 4.18 1.59 4.01
N ALA A 41 3.36 2.11 4.94
CA ALA A 41 3.24 1.56 6.29
C ALA A 41 2.73 0.12 6.27
N LEU A 42 1.69 -0.17 5.46
CA LEU A 42 1.14 -1.51 5.31
C LEU A 42 2.15 -2.49 4.75
N ALA A 43 3.02 -2.07 3.83
CA ALA A 43 4.08 -2.94 3.32
C ALA A 43 5.12 -3.29 4.39
N MET A 44 5.54 -2.33 5.23
CA MET A 44 6.40 -2.60 6.38
C MET A 44 5.77 -3.60 7.34
N VAL A 45 4.48 -3.45 7.63
CA VAL A 45 3.75 -4.40 8.49
C VAL A 45 3.64 -5.78 7.82
N MET A 46 3.44 -5.83 6.50
CA MET A 46 3.32 -7.08 5.74
C MET A 46 4.62 -7.90 5.77
N LEU A 47 5.80 -7.26 5.84
CA LEU A 47 7.08 -7.98 6.02
C LEU A 47 7.15 -8.76 7.34
N GLY A 48 6.52 -8.25 8.40
CA GLY A 48 6.48 -8.91 9.70
C GLY A 48 5.34 -9.92 9.86
N ALA A 49 4.33 -9.86 8.98
CA ALA A 49 3.13 -10.68 9.07
C ALA A 49 3.39 -12.13 8.60
N ARG A 50 2.65 -13.09 9.17
CA ARG A 50 2.69 -14.52 8.79
C ARG A 50 1.28 -15.09 8.65
N GLY A 51 1.19 -16.26 8.00
CA GLY A 51 -0.06 -17.03 7.90
C GLY A 51 -1.22 -16.22 7.32
N THR A 52 -2.37 -16.28 7.99
CA THR A 52 -3.61 -15.60 7.57
C THR A 52 -3.48 -14.08 7.53
N THR A 53 -2.73 -13.49 8.46
CA THR A 53 -2.48 -12.04 8.51
C THR A 53 -1.76 -11.56 7.26
N ALA A 54 -0.68 -12.23 6.85
CA ALA A 54 0.06 -11.87 5.64
C ALA A 54 -0.81 -11.96 4.37
N SER A 55 -1.68 -12.97 4.29
CA SER A 55 -2.60 -13.17 3.17
C SER A 55 -3.64 -12.05 3.07
N GLN A 56 -4.25 -11.67 4.20
CA GLN A 56 -5.21 -10.57 4.24
C GLN A 56 -4.56 -9.22 3.89
N MET A 57 -3.38 -8.94 4.42
CA MET A 57 -2.65 -7.71 4.13
C MET A 57 -2.26 -7.58 2.66
N THR A 58 -1.82 -8.68 2.04
CA THR A 58 -1.50 -8.72 0.60
C THR A 58 -2.74 -8.40 -0.24
N LYS A 59 -3.90 -8.95 0.13
CA LYS A 59 -5.18 -8.70 -0.56
C LYS A 59 -5.60 -7.23 -0.51
N VAL A 60 -5.39 -6.57 0.62
CA VAL A 60 -5.77 -5.16 0.81
C VAL A 60 -4.81 -4.20 0.09
N SER A 61 -3.50 -4.44 0.17
CA SER A 61 -2.49 -3.54 -0.42
C SER A 61 -2.57 -3.49 -1.96
N ARG A 62 -3.14 -4.52 -2.61
CA ARG A 62 -3.23 -4.68 -4.08
C ARG A 62 -1.87 -4.63 -4.80
N THR A 63 -0.77 -4.72 -4.04
CA THR A 63 0.61 -4.62 -4.52
C THR A 63 1.24 -6.01 -4.68
N ALA A 64 2.32 -6.07 -5.45
CA ALA A 64 3.18 -7.25 -5.58
C ALA A 64 3.73 -7.71 -4.21
N PRO A 65 4.20 -8.96 -4.08
CA PRO A 65 4.77 -9.49 -2.84
C PRO A 65 5.85 -8.59 -2.23
N PRO A 66 6.02 -8.64 -0.88
CA PRO A 66 6.81 -7.68 -0.10
C PRO A 66 8.17 -7.29 -0.68
N PRO A 67 8.99 -8.21 -1.23
CA PRO A 67 10.33 -7.86 -1.75
C PRO A 67 10.29 -6.84 -2.91
N LEU A 68 9.27 -6.91 -3.76
CA LEU A 68 9.17 -6.06 -4.95
C LEU A 68 8.62 -4.68 -4.62
N PHE A 69 7.74 -4.58 -3.62
CA PHE A 69 7.19 -3.30 -3.20
C PHE A 69 8.25 -2.47 -2.46
N PHE A 70 9.06 -3.10 -1.62
CA PHE A 70 10.17 -2.44 -0.94
C PHE A 70 11.17 -1.83 -1.92
N ALA A 71 11.55 -2.55 -2.97
CA ALA A 71 12.42 -2.00 -4.01
C ALA A 71 11.84 -0.73 -4.67
N SER A 72 10.51 -0.66 -4.81
CA SER A 72 9.83 0.53 -5.36
C SER A 72 9.73 1.69 -4.36
N ILE A 73 9.57 1.41 -3.07
CA ILE A 73 9.54 2.43 -1.99
C ILE A 73 10.95 2.99 -1.77
N SER A 74 11.95 2.11 -1.68
CA SER A 74 13.37 2.45 -1.55
C SER A 74 13.86 3.36 -2.65
N SER A 75 13.49 3.08 -3.90
CA SER A 75 13.85 3.95 -5.05
C SER A 75 13.15 5.31 -5.03
N HIS A 76 12.01 5.45 -4.37
CA HIS A 76 11.25 6.70 -4.32
C HIS A 76 11.63 7.59 -3.12
N PHE A 77 11.94 6.97 -1.97
CA PHE A 77 12.28 7.68 -0.73
C PHE A 77 13.77 7.67 -0.38
N GLY A 78 14.62 7.02 -1.20
CA GLY A 78 16.07 6.96 -0.97
C GLY A 78 16.49 6.09 0.22
N PHE A 79 15.62 5.19 0.70
CA PHE A 79 15.97 4.25 1.77
C PHE A 79 16.72 3.04 1.22
N GLN A 80 17.98 2.85 1.62
CA GLN A 80 18.74 1.63 1.35
C GLN A 80 18.15 0.46 2.19
N THR A 81 17.86 -0.68 1.55
CA THR A 81 17.49 -1.88 2.31
C THR A 81 18.75 -2.45 2.99
N PRO A 82 18.72 -2.79 4.29
CA PRO A 82 19.86 -3.39 4.99
C PRO A 82 19.97 -4.92 4.80
N TRP A 83 19.21 -5.49 3.86
CA TRP A 83 19.22 -6.92 3.53
C TRP A 83 19.25 -7.09 2.02
#